data_AF-A0A5D8Z7I9-F1
#
_entry.id   AF-A0A5D8Z7I9-F1
#
_cell.length_a   1.000
_cell.length_b   1.000
_cell.length_c   1.000
_cell.angle_alpha   90.00
_cell.angle_beta   90.00
_cell.angle_gamma   90.00
#
_symmetry.space_group_name_H-M   'P 1'
#
loop_
_entity.id
_entity.type
_entity.pdbx_description
1 polymer ?
#
loop_
_entity_poly.entity_id
_entity_poly.type
_entity_poly.pdbx_seq_one_letter_code
_entity_poly.pdbx_strand_id
1 'polypeptide(L)' 'GAALASAATVARRAQAAGLGVNAGHDLSQQNLPAFLKGVPDVLEVSIGHALIGEALYDGLEPTVRRYLAVIAAAAATA' A
#
# COMPACT_ATOMS: atom_id res chain seq x y z
N GLY A 1 -12.77 2.76 -5.65
CA GLY A 1 -13.90 3.36 -4.92
C GLY A 1 -13.63 4.83 -4.63
N ALA A 2 -14.61 5.55 -4.06
CA ALA A 2 -14.50 6.99 -3.77
C ALA A 2 -13.30 7.34 -2.86
N ALA A 3 -13.03 6.52 -1.84
CA ALA A 3 -11.86 6.69 -0.96
C ALA A 3 -10.52 6.62 -1.73
N LEU A 4 -10.37 5.65 -2.63
CA LEU A 4 -9.17 5.53 -3.48
C LEU A 4 -8.97 6.76 -4.38
N ALA A 5 -10.06 7.27 -4.98
CA ALA A 5 -9.98 8.46 -5.82
C ALA A 5 -9.59 9.72 -5.02
N SER A 6 -10.09 9.83 -3.78
CA SER A 6 -9.70 10.89 -2.86
C SER A 6 -8.21 10.79 -2.49
N ALA A 7 -7.75 9.60 -2.09
CA ALA A 7 -6.35 9.35 -1.76
C ALA A 7 -5.41 9.69 -2.93
N ALA A 8 -5.74 9.26 -4.15
CA ALA A 8 -4.97 9.57 -5.35
C ALA A 8 -4.90 11.09 -5.63
N THR A 9 -6.00 11.80 -5.38
CA THR A 9 -6.04 13.26 -5.58
C THR A 9 -5.18 13.99 -4.55
N VAL A 10 -5.22 13.58 -3.29
CA VAL A 10 -4.39 14.17 -2.22
C VAL A 10 -2.91 13.85 -2.46
N ALA A 11 -2.57 12.60 -2.79
CA ALA A 11 -1.20 12.19 -3.08
C ALA A 11 -0.58 13.00 -4.23
N ARG A 12 -1.29 13.15 -5.36
CA ARG A 12 -0.82 13.96 -6.50
C ARG A 12 -0.55 15.41 -6.10
N ARG A 13 -1.39 16.00 -5.25
CA ARG A 13 -1.19 17.38 -4.78
C ARG A 13 0.02 17.49 -3.85
N ALA A 14 0.22 16.53 -2.96
CA ALA A 14 1.38 16.48 -2.08
C ALA A 14 2.68 16.32 -2.89
N GLN A 15 2.70 15.41 -3.86
CA GLN A 15 3.82 15.17 -4.76
C GLN A 15 4.15 16.41 -5.62
N ALA A 16 3.12 17.07 -6.16
CA ALA A 16 3.31 18.33 -6.90
C ALA A 16 3.88 19.47 -6.03
N ALA A 17 3.68 19.40 -4.71
CA ALA A 17 4.28 20.31 -3.73
C ALA A 17 5.69 19.86 -3.26
N GLY A 18 6.23 18.77 -3.82
CA GLY A 18 7.54 18.24 -3.45
C GLY A 18 7.55 17.39 -2.17
N LEU A 19 6.39 16.95 -1.68
CA LEU A 19 6.29 16.09 -0.49
C LEU A 19 6.32 14.61 -0.88
N GLY A 20 7.09 13.83 -0.12
CA GLY A 20 6.98 12.37 -0.14
C GLY A 20 5.63 11.89 0.41
N VAL A 21 5.09 10.81 -0.14
CA VAL A 21 3.80 10.25 0.25
C VAL A 21 3.98 8.84 0.78
N ASN A 22 3.58 8.63 2.04
CA ASN A 22 3.45 7.31 2.65
C ASN A 22 1.96 6.96 2.83
N ALA A 23 1.65 5.67 2.97
CA ALA A 23 0.29 5.18 3.23
C ALA A 23 0.28 4.02 4.24
N GLY A 24 -0.89 3.47 4.58
CA GLY A 24 -0.90 2.27 5.45
C GLY A 24 -2.21 1.94 6.16
N HIS A 25 -2.96 2.95 6.63
CA HIS A 25 -4.17 2.72 7.43
C HIS A 25 -5.20 1.88 6.65
N ASP A 26 -5.68 0.78 7.26
CA ASP A 26 -6.59 -0.22 6.70
C ASP A 26 -6.17 -0.92 5.40
N LEU A 27 -4.90 -0.82 5.02
CA LEU A 27 -4.37 -1.61 3.91
C LEU A 27 -4.12 -3.06 4.34
N SER A 28 -4.36 -3.98 3.41
CA SER A 28 -4.14 -5.43 3.56
C SER A 28 -3.61 -6.02 2.26
N GLN A 29 -3.22 -7.31 2.26
CA GLN A 29 -2.77 -7.99 1.04
C GLN A 29 -3.83 -7.93 -0.08
N GLN A 30 -5.12 -7.89 0.26
CA GLN A 30 -6.23 -7.89 -0.68
C GLN A 30 -6.41 -6.54 -1.41
N ASN A 31 -6.27 -5.42 -0.69
CA ASN A 31 -6.61 -4.10 -1.23
C ASN A 31 -5.37 -3.28 -1.66
N LEU A 32 -4.18 -3.62 -1.16
CA LEU A 32 -2.93 -2.95 -1.47
C LEU A 32 -2.60 -2.91 -2.97
N PRO A 33 -2.83 -3.96 -3.79
CA PRO A 33 -2.53 -3.90 -5.22
C PRO A 33 -3.33 -2.80 -5.94
N ALA A 34 -4.62 -2.70 -5.65
CA ALA A 34 -5.49 -1.69 -6.25
C ALA A 34 -5.14 -0.28 -5.76
N PHE A 35 -4.71 -0.16 -4.50
CA PHE A 35 -4.26 1.11 -3.93
C PHE A 35 -2.99 1.62 -4.62
N LEU A 36 -1.94 0.81 -4.70
CA LEU A 36 -0.66 1.21 -5.33
C LEU A 36 -0.82 1.53 -6.82
N LYS A 37 -1.70 0.82 -7.53
CA LYS A 37 -2.05 1.16 -8.92
C LYS A 37 -2.78 2.50 -9.03
N GLY A 38 -3.63 2.84 -8.07
CA GLY A 38 -4.42 4.07 -8.08
C GLY A 38 -3.67 5.29 -7.55
N VAL A 39 -2.64 5.07 -6.72
CA VAL A 39 -1.85 6.09 -6.04
C VAL A 39 -0.36 5.84 -6.35
N PRO A 40 0.15 6.30 -7.50
CA PRO A 40 1.54 6.10 -7.88
C PRO A 40 2.49 6.90 -6.97
N ASP A 41 3.77 6.53 -6.99
CA ASP A 41 4.87 7.20 -6.27
C ASP A 41 4.66 7.30 -4.74
N VAL A 42 4.03 6.28 -4.16
CA VAL A 42 4.03 6.04 -2.71
C VAL A 42 5.41 5.52 -2.31
N LEU A 43 6.05 6.18 -1.35
CA LEU A 43 7.41 5.85 -0.91
C LEU A 43 7.44 4.71 0.10
N GLU A 44 6.42 4.61 0.96
CA GLU A 44 6.32 3.59 2.00
C GLU A 44 4.85 3.24 2.27
N VAL A 45 4.60 1.97 2.64
CA VAL A 45 3.35 1.56 3.29
C VAL A 45 3.61 0.95 4.67
N SER A 46 3.01 1.52 5.72
CA SER A 46 3.13 1.04 7.09
C SER A 46 1.85 0.29 7.50
N ILE A 47 1.88 -1.05 7.51
CA ILE A 47 0.71 -1.91 7.73
C ILE A 47 0.84 -2.66 9.05
N GLY A 48 -0.14 -2.48 9.94
CA GLY A 48 -0.16 -3.07 11.29
C GLY A 48 -1.19 -4.17 11.46
N HIS A 49 -2.46 -3.79 11.73
CA HIS A 49 -3.51 -4.72 12.14
C HIS A 49 -3.73 -5.89 11.15
N ALA A 50 -3.84 -5.60 9.85
CA ALA A 50 -4.02 -6.63 8.83
C ALA A 50 -2.81 -7.59 8.76
N LEU A 51 -1.59 -7.05 8.80
CA LEU A 51 -0.36 -7.84 8.78
C LEU A 51 -0.31 -8.80 9.97
N ILE A 52 -0.53 -8.30 11.20
CA ILE A 52 -0.52 -9.16 12.39
C ILE A 52 -1.69 -10.16 12.35
N GLY A 53 -2.88 -9.73 11.95
CA GLY A 53 -4.05 -10.61 11.84
C GLY A 53 -3.83 -11.78 10.88
N GLU A 54 -3.25 -11.52 9.70
CA GLU A 54 -2.90 -12.56 8.72
C GLU A 54 -1.73 -13.44 9.23
N ALA A 55 -0.74 -12.85 9.89
CA ALA A 55 0.40 -13.56 10.46
C ALA A 55 0.04 -14.54 11.58
N LEU A 56 -1.09 -14.35 12.29
CA LEU A 56 -1.57 -15.32 13.28
C LEU A 56 -1.92 -16.67 12.66
N TYR A 57 -2.30 -16.69 11.38
CA TYR A 57 -2.68 -17.91 10.66
C TYR A 57 -1.56 -18.42 9.75
N ASP A 58 -0.91 -17.51 9.02
CA ASP A 58 0.10 -17.86 8.03
C ASP A 58 1.52 -17.90 8.59
N GLY A 59 1.77 -17.25 9.73
CA GLY A 59 3.10 -16.97 10.28
C GLY A 59 3.66 -15.61 9.82
N LEU A 60 4.47 -14.96 10.68
CA LEU A 60 4.95 -13.60 10.41
C LEU A 60 5.84 -13.49 9.17
N GLU A 61 6.84 -14.36 9.03
CA GLU A 61 7.76 -14.34 7.89
C GLU A 61 7.04 -14.51 6.53
N PRO A 62 6.23 -15.57 6.31
CA PRO A 62 5.53 -15.71 5.04
C PRO A 62 4.54 -14.58 4.78
N THR A 63 3.87 -14.03 5.80
CA THR A 63 2.99 -12.87 5.63
C THR A 63 3.76 -11.65 5.15
N VAL A 64 4.89 -11.31 5.78
CA VAL A 64 5.75 -10.18 5.34
C VAL A 64 6.23 -10.40 3.90
N ARG A 65 6.65 -11.62 3.54
CA ARG A 65 7.07 -11.94 2.16
C ARG A 65 5.96 -11.72 1.14
N ARG A 66 4.70 -12.04 1.47
CA ARG A 66 3.56 -11.80 0.57
C ARG A 66 3.28 -10.30 0.36
N TYR A 67 3.34 -9.49 1.42
CA TYR A 67 3.24 -8.02 1.27
C TYR A 67 4.34 -7.45 0.39
N LEU A 68 5.59 -7.87 0.59
CA LEU A 68 6.71 -7.45 -0.25
C LEU A 68 6.53 -7.87 -1.71
N ALA A 69 5.99 -9.08 -1.97
CA ALA A 69 5.68 -9.53 -3.32
C ALA A 69 4.60 -8.67 -3.99
N VAL A 70 3.56 -8.26 -3.26
CA VAL A 70 2.53 -7.34 -3.75
C VAL A 70 3.15 -5.99 -4.14
N ILE A 71 4.02 -5.42 -3.29
CA ILE A 71 4.70 -4.14 -3.54
C ILE A 71 5.60 -4.25 -4.78
N ALA A 72 6.41 -5.31 -4.87
CA ALA A 72 7.31 -5.54 -6.00
C ALA A 72 6.54 -5.70 -7.32
N ALA A 73 5.41 -6.42 -7.30
CA ALA A 73 4.56 -6.59 -8.48
C ALA A 73 3.94 -5.26 -8.94
N ALA A 74 3.59 -4.36 -8.01
CA ALA A 74 3.08 -3.03 -8.35
C ALA A 74 4.17 -2.15 -8.99
N ALA A 75 5.41 -2.18 -8.46
CA ALA A 75 6.53 -1.42 -8.98
C ALA A 75 6.95 -1.85 -10.40
N ALA A 76 6.77 -3.12 -10.76
CA ALA A 76 7.07 -3.63 -12.10
C ALA A 76 6.07 -3.18 -13.20
N THR A 77 4.96 -2.57 -12.80
CA THR A 77 3.87 -2.12 -13.71
C THR A 77 3.78 -0.60 -13.87
N ALA A 78 4.66 0.15 -13.21
CA ALA A 78 4.79 1.61 -13.32
C ALA A 78 5.89 1.98 -14.33
#